data_AF-A0A673IJS4-F1
#
_entry.id   AF-A0A673IJS4-F1
#
_cell.length_a   1.000
_cell.length_b   1.000
_cell.length_c   1.000
_cell.angle_alpha   90.00
_cell.angle_beta   90.00
_cell.angle_gamma   90.00
#
_symmetry.space_group_name_H-M   'P 1'
#
loop_
_entity.id
_entity.type
_entity.pdbx_description
1 polymer ?
#
loop_
_entity_poly.entity_id
_entity_poly.type
_entity_poly.pdbx_seq_one_letter_code
_entity_poly.pdbx_strand_id
1 'polypeptide(L)' 'MRHRRLYGKNFSNECLFKEHMEENHYNTYSSLSTGFFLALSQQGQLRKGKKVGRHQACTHFLPRKPLSH' A
#
# COMPACT_ATOMS: atom_id res chain seq x y z
N MET A 1 17.10 10.62 -9.35
CA MET A 1 15.66 10.77 -9.04
C MET A 1 15.10 9.40 -8.62
N ARG A 2 14.61 9.21 -7.39
CA ARG A 2 13.95 7.95 -6.99
C ARG A 2 12.60 7.83 -7.71
N HIS A 3 12.48 6.86 -8.62
CA HIS A 3 11.21 6.60 -9.32
C HIS A 3 10.19 6.04 -8.32
N ARG A 4 9.10 6.78 -8.11
CA ARG A 4 8.00 6.44 -7.19
C ARG A 4 7.06 5.39 -7.79
N ARG A 5 7.62 4.23 -8.11
CA ARG A 5 6.90 3.07 -8.66
C ARG A 5 6.93 1.96 -7.62
N LEU A 6 5.82 1.24 -7.50
CA LEU A 6 5.81 -0.06 -6.82
C LEU A 6 6.35 -1.09 -7.82
N TYR A 7 7.24 -1.96 -7.34
CA TYR A 7 7.88 -3.02 -8.11
C TYR A 7 8.30 -4.14 -7.15
N GLY A 8 8.50 -5.35 -7.67
CA GLY A 8 9.09 -6.46 -6.93
C GLY A 8 10.59 -6.59 -7.22
N LYS A 9 11.40 -6.81 -6.18
CA LYS A 9 12.84 -7.11 -6.26
C LYS A 9 13.26 -7.85 -4.98
N ASN A 10 14.54 -8.21 -4.88
CA ASN A 10 15.18 -8.63 -3.64
C ASN A 10 14.83 -7.69 -2.48
N PHE A 11 14.61 -8.29 -1.31
CA PHE A 11 14.22 -7.56 -0.11
C PHE A 11 15.23 -6.47 0.26
N SER A 12 14.72 -5.31 0.63
CA SER A 12 15.50 -4.16 1.08
C SER A 12 14.68 -3.29 2.01
N ASN A 13 15.27 -2.23 2.59
CA ASN A 13 14.56 -1.30 3.46
C ASN A 13 13.41 -0.56 2.76
N GLU A 14 13.39 -0.50 1.41
CA GLU A 14 12.27 0.06 0.65
C GLU A 14 11.04 -0.87 0.62
N CYS A 15 11.22 -2.15 1.00
CA CYS A 15 10.16 -3.15 1.07
C CYS A 15 9.38 -3.13 2.40
N LEU A 16 9.78 -2.28 3.35
CA LEU A 16 9.14 -2.20 4.65
C LEU A 16 7.98 -1.20 4.63
N PHE A 17 6.82 -1.67 5.11
CA PHE A 17 5.60 -0.89 5.22
C PHE A 17 5.09 -0.89 6.67
N LYS A 18 4.61 0.26 7.12
CA LYS A 18 3.84 0.38 8.36
C LYS A 18 2.38 0.08 8.06
N GLU A 19 1.86 -0.95 8.71
CA GLU A 19 0.43 -1.25 8.76
C GLU A 19 -0.26 -0.34 9.78
N HIS A 20 -1.47 0.13 9.44
CA HIS A 20 -2.32 0.88 10.34
C HIS A 20 -3.79 0.51 10.11
N MET A 21 -4.52 0.22 11.19
CA MET A 21 -5.95 -0.04 11.15
C MET A 21 -6.71 1.27 11.27
N GLU A 22 -7.51 1.61 10.26
CA GLU A 22 -8.31 2.82 10.22
C GLU A 22 -9.63 2.64 10.98
N GLU A 23 -10.30 3.76 11.30
CA GLU A 23 -11.58 3.80 12.02
C GLU A 23 -12.70 3.03 11.29
N ASN A 24 -12.60 2.89 9.97
CA ASN A 24 -13.54 2.12 9.16
C ASN A 24 -13.22 0.62 9.10
N HIS A 25 -12.29 0.13 9.92
CA HIS A 25 -11.85 -1.27 10.01
C HIS A 25 -11.12 -1.81 8.77
N TYR A 26 -10.62 -0.93 7.89
CA TYR A 26 -9.69 -1.29 6.83
C TYR A 26 -8.26 -0.98 7.24
N ASN A 27 -7.30 -1.69 6.64
CA ASN A 27 -5.87 -1.42 6.84
C ASN A 27 -5.32 -0.51 5.74
N THR A 28 -4.39 0.37 6.13
CA THR A 28 -3.52 1.11 5.21
C THR A 28 -2.07 0.64 5.38
N TYR A 29 -1.28 0.74 4.30
CA TYR A 29 0.14 0.42 4.30
C TYR A 29 0.94 1.59 3.78
N SER A 30 1.83 2.15 4.60
CA SER A 30 2.69 3.28 4.22
C SER A 30 4.17 2.87 4.23
N SER A 31 4.94 3.26 3.21
CA SER A 31 6.39 2.96 3.21
C SER A 31 7.06 3.62 4.40
N LEU A 32 7.90 2.88 5.13
CA LEU A 32 8.68 3.46 6.24
C LEU A 32 9.63 4.57 5.78
N SER A 33 10.16 4.45 4.56
CA SER A 33 11.19 5.36 4.04
C SER A 33 10.64 6.67 3.46
N THR A 34 9.40 6.67 2.96
CA THR A 34 8.83 7.84 2.26
C THR A 34 7.46 8.28 2.77
N GLY A 35 6.78 7.47 3.59
CA GLY A 35 5.40 7.71 4.01
C GLY A 35 4.36 7.56 2.90
N PHE A 36 4.73 7.07 1.70
CA PHE A 36 3.76 6.88 0.61
C PHE A 36 2.90 5.64 0.86
N PHE A 37 1.60 5.78 0.57
CA PHE A 37 0.66 4.69 0.69
C PHE A 37 0.72 3.74 -0.51
N LEU A 38 0.63 2.44 -0.21
CA LEU A 38 0.24 1.42 -1.17
C LEU A 38 -1.19 1.72 -1.63
N ALA A 39 -1.42 1.70 -2.94
CA ALA A 39 -2.73 2.05 -3.49
C ALA A 39 -3.00 1.38 -4.83
N LEU A 40 -4.24 0.91 -5.02
CA LEU A 40 -4.74 0.32 -6.26
C LEU A 40 -5.94 1.12 -6.78
N SER A 41 -6.07 1.22 -8.10
CA SER A 41 -7.31 1.72 -8.72
C SER A 41 -8.41 0.67 -8.61
N GLN A 42 -9.66 1.06 -8.93
CA GLN A 42 -10.78 0.11 -8.99
C GLN A 42 -10.54 -1.02 -10.01
N GLN A 43 -9.74 -0.76 -11.05
CA GLN A 43 -9.31 -1.73 -12.06
C GLN A 43 -8.08 -2.55 -11.64
N GLY A 44 -7.66 -2.47 -10.37
CA GLY A 44 -6.51 -3.21 -9.83
C GLY A 44 -5.14 -2.67 -10.24
N GLN A 45 -5.06 -1.46 -10.82
CA GLN A 45 -3.79 -0.89 -11.28
C GLN A 45 -3.09 -0.10 -10.17
N LEU A 46 -1.76 -0.19 -10.09
CA LEU A 46 -0.95 0.52 -9.10
C LEU A 46 -1.08 2.05 -9.27
N ARG A 47 -1.46 2.75 -8.19
CA ARG A 47 -1.52 4.22 -8.17
C ARG A 47 -0.20 4.81 -7.66
N LYS A 48 0.21 5.96 -8.22
CA LYS A 48 1.40 6.69 -7.77
C LYS A 48 1.14 7.40 -6.43
N GLY A 49 1.97 7.12 -5.43
CA GLY A 49 1.80 7.53 -4.02
C GLY A 49 1.64 9.04 -3.71
N LYS A 50 1.97 9.95 -4.64
CA LYS A 50 1.93 11.42 -4.39
C LYS A 50 0.52 12.02 -4.44
N LYS A 51 -0.48 11.29 -4.93
CA LYS A 51 -1.88 11.75 -5.06
C LYS A 51 -2.85 11.02 -4.11
N VAL A 52 -2.32 10.14 -3.26
CA VAL A 52 -3.12 9.25 -2.43
C VAL A 52 -2.72 9.38 -0.96
N GLY A 53 -3.72 9.36 -0.08
CA GLY A 53 -3.54 9.48 1.36
C GLY A 53 -4.54 8.58 2.08
N ARG A 54 -4.38 8.44 3.39
CA ARG A 54 -5.11 7.48 4.23
C ARG A 54 -6.65 7.53 4.12
N HIS A 55 -7.23 8.67 3.76
CA HIS A 55 -8.68 8.82 3.66
C HIS A 55 -9.26 8.32 2.32
N GLN A 56 -8.42 7.96 1.36
CA GLN A 56 -8.88 7.48 0.06
C GLN A 56 -9.06 5.97 0.08
N ALA A 57 -10.25 5.50 -0.31
CA ALA A 57 -10.58 4.06 -0.38
C ALA A 57 -9.59 3.23 -1.20
N CYS A 58 -8.92 3.82 -2.19
CA CYS A 58 -7.86 3.15 -2.96
C CYS A 58 -6.63 2.73 -2.14
N THR A 59 -6.51 3.19 -0.90
CA THR A 59 -5.44 2.84 0.06
C THR A 59 -5.89 1.84 1.12
N HIS A 60 -7.17 1.46 1.10
CA HIS A 60 -7.81 0.61 2.11
C HIS A 60 -7.79 -0.85 1.64
N PHE A 61 -7.22 -1.71 2.46
CA PHE A 61 -7.08 -3.13 2.19
C PHE A 61 -7.69 -3.94 3.33
N LEU A 62 -8.25 -5.10 2.99
CA LEU A 62 -8.71 -6.09 3.94
C LEU A 62 -7.91 -7.38 3.73
N PRO A 63 -6.92 -7.68 4.59
CA PRO A 63 -6.16 -8.92 4.49
C PRO A 63 -7.07 -10.14 4.63
N ARG A 64 -7.00 -11.05 3.66
CA ARG A 64 -7.74 -12.31 3.70
C ARG A 64 -6.77 -13.45 3.91
N LYS A 65 -7.20 -14.47 4.67
CA LYS A 65 -6.46 -15.72 4.75
C LYS A 65 -6.39 -16.33 3.34
N PRO A 66 -5.26 -16.94 2.95
CA PRO A 66 -5.20 -17.74 1.74
C PRO A 66 -6.31 -18.80 1.79
N LEU A 67 -6.88 -19.13 0.64
CA LEU A 67 -7.74 -20.30 0.54
C LEU A 67 -6.87 -21.51 0.89
N SER A 68 -7.22 -22.22 1.95
CA SER A 68 -6.64 -23.53 2.24
C SER A 68 -7.13 -24.48 1.14
N HIS A 69 -6.20 -24.97 0.31
CA HIS A 69 -6.43 -26.13 -0.54
C HIS A 69 -6.26 -27.40 0.29
#